data_AF-A0AAE0H7W2-F1
#
_entry.id   AF-A0AAE0H7W2-F1
#
_cell.length_a   1.000
_cell.length_b   1.000
_cell.length_c   1.000
_cell.angle_alpha   90.00
_cell.angle_beta   90.00
_cell.angle_gamma   90.00
#
_symmetry.space_group_name_H-M   'P 1'
#
loop_
_entity.id
_entity.type
_entity.pdbx_description
1 polymer ?
#
loop_
_entity_poly.entity_id
_entity_poly.type
_entity_poly.pdbx_seq_one_letter_code
_entity_poly.pdbx_strand_id
1 'polypeptide(L)'
;DVGVLASLLADLKSATMKTLAPLHSVDLIAITFPSIPALTPLDLDDALSHAGLRNWFAEPDSRLFQPKHVVQSRAAIAGNGYGLCASYADLFECWFEEDALPSRLTLFVSLTGHALYASLDVMGTAFPRWVRDGPRVMDFRAGLDAQDGFASESDYWAHVRSRIVELVRGGDQGQQPPGLVLLGGQNGTHHVFVETVRDALAELHPGEGLAPSLSLKDATAVVDPTYAGARGMAVYARRRQEVPGHCKERWSCEEKRDKERSGGDHEKMELR
;
A
#
# COMPACT_ATOMS: atom_id res chain seq x y z
N ASP A 1 -2.34 21.28 -4.24
CA ASP A 1 -1.56 22.11 -5.18
C ASP A 1 -0.52 21.20 -5.83
N VAL A 2 -0.67 20.97 -7.14
CA VAL A 2 0.23 20.12 -7.94
C VAL A 2 1.64 20.70 -7.97
N GLY A 3 1.81 22.03 -7.94
CA GLY A 3 3.10 22.68 -7.97
C GLY A 3 3.93 22.43 -6.71
N VAL A 4 3.28 22.47 -5.53
CA VAL A 4 3.94 22.13 -4.26
C VAL A 4 4.41 20.67 -4.28
N LEU A 5 3.56 19.75 -4.72
CA LEU A 5 3.90 18.34 -4.81
C LEU A 5 5.03 18.09 -5.81
N ALA A 6 5.00 18.74 -6.98
CA ALA A 6 6.04 18.63 -7.99
C ALA A 6 7.40 19.13 -7.47
N SER A 7 7.42 20.23 -6.70
CA SER A 7 8.65 20.74 -6.08
C SER A 7 9.23 19.73 -5.09
N LEU A 8 8.40 19.17 -4.21
CA LEU A 8 8.83 18.14 -3.25
C LEU A 8 9.39 16.90 -3.97
N LEU A 9 8.73 16.47 -5.06
CA LEU A 9 9.19 15.34 -5.88
C LEU A 9 10.51 15.63 -6.57
N ALA A 10 10.73 16.86 -7.07
CA ALA A 10 11.98 17.28 -7.69
C ALA A 10 13.15 17.30 -6.67
N ASP A 11 12.89 17.76 -5.45
CA ASP A 11 13.88 17.74 -4.36
C ASP A 11 14.23 16.30 -3.96
N LEU A 12 13.22 15.44 -3.82
CA LEU A 12 13.42 14.02 -3.52
C LEU A 12 14.19 13.30 -4.63
N LYS A 13 13.87 13.57 -5.90
CA LYS A 13 14.62 13.06 -7.06
C LYS A 13 16.08 13.49 -6.99
N SER A 14 16.34 14.78 -6.73
CA SER A 14 17.70 15.32 -6.65
C SER A 14 18.50 14.69 -5.52
N ALA A 15 17.91 14.55 -4.33
CA ALA A 15 18.53 13.87 -3.19
C ALA A 15 18.81 12.38 -3.49
N THR A 16 17.87 11.70 -4.16
CA THR A 16 18.01 10.29 -4.56
C THR A 16 19.14 10.10 -5.56
N MET A 17 19.20 10.93 -6.61
CA MET A 17 20.27 10.88 -7.62
C MET A 17 21.64 11.14 -6.99
N LYS A 18 21.74 12.10 -6.07
CA LYS A 18 22.97 12.38 -5.32
C LYS A 18 23.44 11.18 -4.48
N THR A 19 22.51 10.38 -3.95
CA THR A 19 22.80 9.29 -3.01
C THR A 19 23.04 7.95 -3.70
N LEU A 20 22.17 7.57 -4.64
CA LEU A 20 22.10 6.20 -5.17
C LEU A 20 22.58 6.07 -6.62
N ALA A 21 22.50 7.16 -7.38
CA ALA A 21 22.64 7.10 -8.83
C ALA A 21 23.30 8.37 -9.40
N PRO A 22 24.51 8.75 -8.96
CA PRO A 22 25.20 9.90 -9.56
C PRO A 22 25.47 9.68 -11.07
N LEU A 23 25.42 8.42 -11.53
CA LEU A 23 25.67 8.00 -12.91
C LEU A 23 24.41 7.55 -13.68
N HIS A 24 23.22 7.48 -13.06
CA HIS A 24 22.01 7.00 -13.73
C HIS A 24 20.85 7.98 -13.55
N SER A 25 20.08 8.20 -14.62
CA SER A 25 18.86 9.00 -14.57
C SER A 25 17.77 8.25 -13.80
N VAL A 26 17.16 8.91 -12.81
CA VAL A 26 15.93 8.42 -12.17
C VAL A 26 14.75 9.09 -12.86
N ASP A 27 14.06 8.36 -13.72
CA ASP A 27 12.94 8.87 -14.51
C ASP A 27 11.67 8.01 -14.40
N LEU A 28 11.72 6.88 -13.71
CA LEU A 28 10.60 5.98 -13.48
C LEU A 28 10.55 5.56 -12.00
N ILE A 29 9.40 5.79 -11.35
CA ILE A 29 9.25 5.56 -9.91
C ILE A 29 7.99 4.74 -9.58
N ALA A 30 8.06 4.03 -8.46
CA ALA A 30 6.91 3.40 -7.84
C ALA A 30 6.57 4.23 -6.59
N ILE A 31 5.39 4.83 -6.57
CA ILE A 31 4.98 5.75 -5.53
C ILE A 31 3.78 5.23 -4.75
N THR A 32 3.75 5.52 -3.46
CA THR A 32 2.58 5.33 -2.63
C THR A 32 2.26 6.65 -1.93
N PHE A 33 0.98 6.87 -1.67
CA PHE A 33 0.50 8.04 -0.95
C PHE A 33 -0.63 7.62 0.00
N PRO A 34 -0.76 8.28 1.16
CA PRO A 34 -1.97 8.14 1.95
C PRO A 34 -3.14 8.74 1.17
N SER A 35 -4.35 8.24 1.42
CA SER A 35 -5.57 8.75 0.78
C SER A 35 -5.92 10.14 1.30
N ILE A 36 -5.24 11.17 0.81
CA ILE A 36 -5.47 12.57 1.17
C ILE A 36 -6.75 13.04 0.47
N PRO A 37 -7.71 13.65 1.18
CA PRO A 37 -8.90 14.23 0.55
C PRO A 37 -8.52 15.18 -0.59
N ALA A 38 -9.20 15.05 -1.73
CA ALA A 38 -8.96 15.84 -2.94
C ALA A 38 -7.60 15.66 -3.64
N LEU A 39 -6.75 14.72 -3.21
CA LEU A 39 -5.59 14.27 -3.99
C LEU A 39 -5.99 13.06 -4.84
N THR A 40 -6.17 13.27 -6.15
CA THR A 40 -6.50 12.18 -7.07
C THR A 40 -5.23 11.58 -7.70
N PRO A 41 -5.31 10.37 -8.28
CA PRO A 41 -4.21 9.83 -9.08
C PRO A 41 -3.78 10.74 -10.24
N LEU A 42 -4.71 11.53 -10.80
CA LEU A 42 -4.39 12.49 -11.86
C LEU A 42 -3.50 13.62 -11.35
N ASP A 43 -3.83 14.20 -10.19
CA ASP A 43 -3.02 15.26 -9.57
C ASP A 43 -1.58 14.77 -9.28
N LEU A 44 -1.44 13.50 -8.90
CA LEU A 44 -0.15 12.88 -8.66
C LEU A 44 0.63 12.67 -9.97
N ASP A 45 -0.01 12.16 -11.02
CA ASP A 45 0.61 11.95 -12.33
C ASP A 45 1.05 13.30 -12.96
N ASP A 46 0.26 14.36 -12.80
CA ASP A 46 0.63 15.71 -13.23
C ASP A 46 1.86 16.23 -12.45
N ALA A 47 1.87 16.06 -11.13
CA ALA A 47 3.00 16.47 -10.30
C ALA A 47 4.30 15.72 -10.64
N LEU A 48 4.20 14.41 -10.91
CA LEU A 48 5.31 13.59 -11.37
C LEU A 48 5.83 14.05 -12.72
N SER A 49 4.93 14.31 -13.67
CA SER A 49 5.27 14.80 -14.99
C SER A 49 6.02 16.14 -14.90
N HIS A 50 5.55 17.06 -14.05
CA HIS A 50 6.24 18.32 -13.77
C HIS A 50 7.62 18.15 -13.15
N ALA A 51 7.83 17.10 -12.33
CA ALA A 51 9.14 16.75 -11.77
C ALA A 51 10.05 15.96 -12.75
N GLY A 52 9.58 15.72 -13.98
CA GLY A 52 10.26 14.89 -14.97
C GLY A 52 10.41 13.43 -14.51
N LEU A 53 9.36 12.90 -13.85
CA LEU A 53 9.26 11.54 -13.37
C LEU A 53 8.08 10.85 -14.04
N ARG A 54 8.22 9.56 -14.32
CA ARG A 54 7.17 8.68 -14.82
C ARG A 54 6.72 7.74 -13.71
N ASN A 55 5.45 7.38 -13.73
CA ASN A 55 4.84 6.49 -12.77
C ASN A 55 4.77 5.05 -13.35
N TRP A 56 5.22 4.05 -12.59
CA TRP A 56 5.08 2.63 -12.95
C TRP A 56 3.62 2.21 -13.19
N PHE A 57 2.64 2.94 -12.64
CA PHE A 57 1.21 2.66 -12.81
C PHE A 57 0.58 3.31 -14.06
N ALA A 58 1.29 4.22 -14.74
CA ALA A 58 0.71 4.99 -15.86
C ALA A 58 0.68 4.21 -17.19
N GLU A 59 1.33 3.05 -17.29
CA GLU A 59 1.40 2.26 -18.53
C GLU A 59 0.01 1.73 -18.96
N PRO A 60 -0.50 2.08 -20.16
CA PRO A 60 -1.85 1.70 -20.61
C PRO A 60 -2.09 0.19 -20.70
N ASP A 61 -1.09 -0.58 -21.15
CA ASP A 61 -1.24 -2.01 -21.42
C ASP A 61 -1.02 -2.89 -20.18
N SER A 62 -0.45 -2.33 -19.10
CA SER A 62 -0.19 -3.07 -17.85
C SER A 62 -1.46 -3.27 -17.00
N ARG A 63 -2.56 -2.60 -17.34
CA ARG A 63 -3.79 -2.46 -16.54
C ARG A 63 -4.56 -3.76 -16.27
N LEU A 64 -4.28 -4.83 -17.01
CA LEU A 64 -5.00 -6.10 -16.82
C LEU A 64 -4.52 -6.90 -15.61
N PHE A 65 -3.26 -6.73 -15.19
CA PHE A 65 -2.64 -7.53 -14.13
C PHE A 65 -1.92 -6.69 -13.08
N GLN A 66 -2.03 -5.36 -13.14
CA GLN A 66 -1.34 -4.45 -12.24
C GLN A 66 -2.33 -3.52 -11.53
N PRO A 67 -2.03 -3.09 -10.30
CA PRO A 67 -2.81 -2.07 -9.63
C PRO A 67 -2.69 -0.73 -10.38
N LYS A 68 -3.74 0.10 -10.33
CA LYS A 68 -3.74 1.45 -10.91
C LYS A 68 -3.01 2.48 -10.03
N HIS A 69 -2.93 2.21 -8.73
CA HIS A 69 -2.21 2.98 -7.74
C HIS A 69 -2.08 2.10 -6.49
N VAL A 70 -1.16 2.46 -5.58
CA VAL A 70 -0.98 1.75 -4.30
C VAL A 70 -1.08 2.74 -3.15
N VAL A 71 -2.07 2.55 -2.29
CA VAL A 71 -2.22 3.32 -1.05
C VAL A 71 -1.22 2.89 0.01
N GLN A 72 -0.88 3.81 0.92
CA GLN A 72 0.20 3.60 1.89
C GLN A 72 0.03 2.34 2.74
N SER A 73 -1.20 2.00 3.16
CA SER A 73 -1.48 0.80 3.96
C SER A 73 -1.12 -0.50 3.22
N ARG A 74 -1.41 -0.57 1.91
CA ARG A 74 -1.06 -1.70 1.04
C ARG A 74 0.44 -1.83 0.81
N ALA A 75 1.09 -0.69 0.57
CA ALA A 75 2.54 -0.66 0.48
C ALA A 75 3.18 -1.12 1.79
N ALA A 76 2.64 -0.72 2.95
CA ALA A 76 3.12 -1.16 4.25
C ALA A 76 2.92 -2.67 4.49
N ILE A 77 1.80 -3.26 4.04
CA ILE A 77 1.60 -4.72 4.03
C ILE A 77 2.73 -5.43 3.28
N ALA A 78 3.00 -5.02 2.04
CA ALA A 78 4.11 -5.58 1.24
C ALA A 78 5.47 -5.35 1.92
N GLY A 79 5.68 -4.16 2.48
CA GLY A 79 6.91 -3.80 3.18
C GLY A 79 7.21 -4.73 4.36
N ASN A 80 6.17 -5.15 5.07
CA ASN A 80 6.23 -6.12 6.17
C ASN A 80 6.21 -7.59 5.69
N GLY A 81 6.24 -7.84 4.38
CA GLY A 81 6.31 -9.19 3.81
C GLY A 81 4.97 -9.93 3.70
N TYR A 82 3.85 -9.24 3.94
CA TYR A 82 2.51 -9.82 3.80
C TYR A 82 1.94 -9.57 2.41
N GLY A 83 0.98 -10.40 2.01
CA GLY A 83 0.22 -10.17 0.77
C GLY A 83 1.04 -10.31 -0.51
N LEU A 84 2.12 -11.09 -0.45
CA LEU A 84 3.07 -11.29 -1.55
C LEU A 84 3.03 -12.74 -2.02
N CYS A 85 2.84 -12.96 -3.33
CA CYS A 85 3.07 -14.26 -3.95
C CYS A 85 4.57 -14.66 -3.88
N ALA A 86 4.84 -15.95 -3.77
CA ALA A 86 6.17 -16.55 -3.84
C ALA A 86 6.62 -16.66 -5.30
N SER A 87 5.72 -17.07 -6.19
CA SER A 87 6.01 -17.30 -7.61
C SER A 87 5.90 -16.03 -8.44
N TYR A 88 6.41 -14.90 -7.94
CA TYR A 88 6.28 -13.60 -8.61
C TYR A 88 6.89 -13.56 -10.01
N ALA A 89 7.89 -14.42 -10.28
CA ALA A 89 8.52 -14.60 -11.59
C ALA A 89 7.56 -15.12 -12.66
N ASP A 90 6.46 -15.76 -12.23
CA ASP A 90 5.37 -16.23 -13.08
C ASP A 90 4.10 -15.44 -12.77
N LEU A 91 3.71 -14.54 -13.68
CA LEU A 91 2.53 -13.68 -13.48
C LEU A 91 1.23 -14.46 -13.27
N PHE A 92 1.07 -15.63 -13.89
CA PHE A 92 -0.17 -16.40 -13.76
C PHE A 92 -0.19 -17.22 -12.47
N GLU A 93 0.93 -17.86 -12.13
CA GLU A 93 1.05 -18.59 -10.87
C GLU A 93 0.94 -17.63 -9.67
N CYS A 94 1.63 -16.49 -9.72
CA CYS A 94 1.50 -15.43 -8.72
C CYS A 94 0.04 -14.97 -8.58
N TRP A 95 -0.69 -14.82 -9.68
CA TRP A 95 -2.10 -14.45 -9.62
C TRP A 95 -2.95 -15.51 -8.90
N PHE A 96 -2.77 -16.80 -9.22
CA PHE A 96 -3.49 -17.86 -8.51
C PHE A 96 -3.10 -17.95 -7.03
N GLU A 97 -1.83 -17.74 -6.70
CA GLU A 97 -1.36 -17.64 -5.32
C GLU A 97 -2.03 -16.48 -4.60
N GLU A 98 -2.10 -15.30 -5.22
CA GLU A 98 -2.74 -14.11 -4.64
C GLU A 98 -4.23 -14.30 -4.38
N ASP A 99 -4.96 -14.96 -5.28
CA ASP A 99 -6.38 -15.30 -5.10
C ASP A 99 -6.59 -16.31 -3.95
N ALA A 100 -5.57 -17.11 -3.63
CA ALA A 100 -5.58 -18.07 -2.52
C ALA A 100 -5.05 -17.49 -1.19
N LEU A 101 -4.51 -16.26 -1.18
CA LEU A 101 -3.99 -15.65 0.05
C LEU A 101 -5.13 -15.37 1.05
N PRO A 102 -4.93 -15.67 2.35
CA PRO A 102 -5.95 -15.44 3.36
C PRO A 102 -6.23 -13.95 3.49
N SER A 103 -7.48 -13.55 3.24
CA SER A 103 -7.93 -12.19 3.50
C SER A 103 -8.01 -11.92 5.00
N ARG A 104 -7.48 -10.77 5.43
CA ARG A 104 -7.49 -10.35 6.83
C ARG A 104 -7.96 -8.91 6.94
N LEU A 105 -8.77 -8.64 7.96
CA LEU A 105 -9.07 -7.28 8.36
C LEU A 105 -7.78 -6.64 8.90
N THR A 106 -7.29 -5.62 8.21
CA THR A 106 -6.03 -4.95 8.51
C THR A 106 -6.28 -3.51 8.90
N LEU A 107 -5.84 -3.14 10.11
CA LEU A 107 -5.79 -1.75 10.57
C LEU A 107 -4.38 -1.20 10.31
N PHE A 108 -4.27 -0.19 9.46
CA PHE A 108 -3.04 0.58 9.31
C PHE A 108 -3.21 1.91 10.07
N VAL A 109 -2.25 2.26 10.92
CA VAL A 109 -2.24 3.52 11.67
C VAL A 109 -0.86 4.16 11.54
N SER A 110 -0.81 5.36 10.98
CA SER A 110 0.41 6.11 10.71
C SER A 110 0.40 7.43 11.45
N LEU A 111 1.41 7.66 12.29
CA LEU A 111 1.59 8.93 13.00
C LEU A 111 2.82 9.66 12.47
N THR A 112 2.64 10.92 12.13
CA THR A 112 3.71 11.84 11.70
C THR A 112 3.69 13.09 12.58
N GLY A 113 4.62 14.02 12.38
CA GLY A 113 4.53 15.34 13.02
C GLY A 113 3.24 16.08 12.64
N HIS A 114 2.77 15.91 11.40
CA HIS A 114 1.74 16.78 10.84
C HIS A 114 0.34 16.16 10.73
N ALA A 115 0.22 14.83 10.83
CA ALA A 115 -1.06 14.15 10.71
C ALA A 115 -1.07 12.74 11.31
N LEU A 116 -2.28 12.32 11.69
CA LEU A 116 -2.67 10.92 11.83
C LEU A 116 -3.35 10.48 10.53
N TYR A 117 -2.87 9.37 9.96
CA TYR A 117 -3.56 8.66 8.90
C TYR A 117 -3.89 7.25 9.38
N ALA A 118 -5.13 6.81 9.20
CA ALA A 118 -5.48 5.42 9.46
C ALA A 118 -6.46 4.87 8.42
N SER A 119 -6.36 3.57 8.15
CA SER A 119 -7.27 2.84 7.28
C SER A 119 -7.61 1.47 7.85
N LEU A 120 -8.83 1.03 7.58
CA LEU A 120 -9.28 -0.31 7.92
C LEU A 120 -9.74 -1.00 6.65
N ASP A 121 -9.01 -2.01 6.21
CA ASP A 121 -9.25 -2.66 4.92
C ASP A 121 -9.20 -4.18 5.07
N VAL A 122 -10.04 -4.89 4.32
CA VAL A 122 -9.90 -6.35 4.16
C VAL A 122 -8.90 -6.61 3.03
N MET A 123 -7.77 -7.21 3.36
CA MET A 123 -6.66 -7.39 2.42
C MET A 123 -6.16 -8.84 2.40
N GLY A 124 -6.04 -9.42 1.20
CA GLY A 124 -5.36 -10.70 0.95
C GLY A 124 -4.01 -10.50 0.24
N THR A 125 -4.01 -9.79 -0.89
CA THR A 125 -2.80 -9.33 -1.60
C THR A 125 -2.49 -7.86 -1.31
N ALA A 126 -1.19 -7.52 -1.33
CA ALA A 126 -0.71 -6.15 -1.25
C ALA A 126 -0.97 -5.34 -2.52
N PHE A 127 -1.02 -5.98 -3.70
CA PHE A 127 -1.10 -5.30 -4.99
C PHE A 127 -2.30 -5.76 -5.84
N PRO A 128 -3.54 -5.68 -5.33
CA PRO A 128 -4.69 -6.16 -6.07
C PRO A 128 -4.94 -5.31 -7.32
N ARG A 129 -5.42 -5.98 -8.37
CA ARG A 129 -5.91 -5.31 -9.60
C ARG A 129 -7.03 -4.31 -9.33
N TRP A 130 -7.94 -4.68 -8.43
CA TRP A 130 -9.09 -3.88 -8.04
C TRP A 130 -9.06 -3.65 -6.54
N VAL A 131 -9.07 -2.37 -6.16
CA VAL A 131 -9.11 -1.99 -4.76
C VAL A 131 -10.54 -1.58 -4.41
N ARG A 132 -11.15 -2.29 -3.47
CA ARG A 132 -12.26 -1.72 -2.69
C ARG A 132 -11.64 -1.05 -1.48
N ASP A 133 -11.56 0.27 -1.54
CA ASP A 133 -11.05 1.06 -0.42
C ASP A 133 -11.98 0.90 0.78
N GLY A 134 -11.41 0.51 1.93
CA GLY A 134 -12.12 0.52 3.20
C GLY A 134 -12.27 1.94 3.77
N PRO A 135 -12.90 2.09 4.94
CA PRO A 135 -12.95 3.38 5.62
C PRO A 135 -11.54 3.88 5.96
N ARG A 136 -11.39 5.21 5.93
CA ARG A 136 -10.11 5.90 6.12
C ARG A 136 -10.31 7.20 6.89
N VAL A 137 -9.29 7.61 7.61
CA VAL A 137 -9.22 8.92 8.27
C VAL A 137 -7.87 9.56 7.98
N MET A 138 -7.91 10.84 7.66
CA MET A 138 -6.75 11.73 7.60
C MET A 138 -7.07 12.91 8.51
N ASP A 139 -6.32 13.07 9.59
CA ASP A 139 -6.52 14.14 10.57
C ASP A 139 -5.22 14.91 10.83
N PHE A 140 -5.16 16.12 10.29
CA PHE A 140 -4.04 17.05 10.45
C PHE A 140 -3.97 17.67 11.86
N ARG A 141 -5.03 17.58 12.66
CA ARG A 141 -5.03 18.02 14.07
C ARG A 141 -4.52 16.92 15.01
N ALA A 142 -4.35 15.71 14.50
CA ALA A 142 -3.85 14.56 15.26
C ALA A 142 -2.38 14.25 14.96
N GLY A 143 -1.66 15.12 14.24
CA GLY A 143 -0.20 15.08 14.16
C GLY A 143 0.46 15.43 15.50
N LEU A 144 1.68 14.95 15.74
CA LEU A 144 2.39 15.20 17.00
C LEU A 144 2.66 16.70 17.26
N ASP A 145 2.89 17.48 16.19
CA ASP A 145 3.16 18.92 16.28
C ASP A 145 1.89 19.73 16.64
N ALA A 146 0.71 19.10 16.59
CA ALA A 146 -0.56 19.74 16.92
C ALA A 146 -0.90 19.64 18.42
N GLN A 147 -0.05 19.02 19.24
CA GLN A 147 -0.30 18.76 20.66
C GLN A 147 -0.56 20.04 21.46
N ASP A 148 0.16 21.13 21.19
CA ASP A 148 -0.01 22.44 21.85
C ASP A 148 -1.38 23.09 21.55
N GLY A 149 -2.10 22.59 20.54
CA GLY A 149 -3.45 23.02 20.21
C GLY A 149 -4.54 22.42 21.11
N PHE A 150 -4.19 21.51 22.02
CA PHE A 150 -5.11 20.87 22.97
C PHE A 150 -4.93 21.43 24.38
N ALA A 151 -5.99 21.36 25.20
CA ALA A 151 -5.95 21.86 26.57
C ALA A 151 -4.97 21.09 27.47
N SER A 152 -4.73 19.82 27.16
CA SER A 152 -3.73 18.97 27.80
C SER A 152 -3.23 17.88 26.86
N GLU A 153 -2.08 17.27 27.20
CA GLU A 153 -1.58 16.08 26.50
C GLU A 153 -2.58 14.92 26.54
N SER A 154 -3.30 14.76 27.67
CA SER A 154 -4.35 13.74 27.79
C SER A 154 -5.48 13.97 26.80
N ASP A 155 -5.87 15.22 26.56
CA ASP A 155 -6.92 15.56 25.59
C ASP A 155 -6.46 15.31 24.15
N TYR A 156 -5.19 15.56 23.84
CA TYR A 156 -4.60 15.22 22.55
C TYR A 156 -4.65 13.71 22.28
N TRP A 157 -4.15 12.89 23.21
CA TRP A 157 -4.17 11.43 23.03
C TRP A 157 -5.59 10.86 23.05
N ALA A 158 -6.52 11.45 23.81
CA ALA A 158 -7.94 11.09 23.75
C ALA A 158 -8.54 11.38 22.37
N HIS A 159 -8.14 12.49 21.72
CA HIS A 159 -8.54 12.80 20.34
C HIS A 159 -7.94 11.80 19.33
N VAL A 160 -6.66 11.48 19.43
CA VAL A 160 -6.02 10.44 18.58
C VAL A 160 -6.75 9.11 18.73
N ARG A 161 -7.05 8.70 19.97
CA ARG A 161 -7.80 7.48 20.29
C ARG A 161 -9.19 7.50 19.66
N SER A 162 -9.93 8.60 19.80
CA SER A 162 -11.30 8.70 19.28
C SER A 162 -11.33 8.57 17.76
N ARG A 163 -10.37 9.15 17.03
CA ARG A 163 -10.26 8.98 15.56
C ARG A 163 -10.10 7.51 15.15
N ILE A 164 -9.31 6.73 15.90
CA ILE A 164 -9.11 5.30 15.64
C ILE A 164 -10.39 4.52 15.98
N VAL A 165 -11.01 4.81 17.13
CA VAL A 165 -12.25 4.15 17.57
C VAL A 165 -13.39 4.40 16.58
N GLU A 166 -13.57 5.64 16.15
CA GLU A 166 -14.58 6.02 15.15
C GLU A 166 -14.35 5.34 13.81
N LEU A 167 -13.10 5.25 13.35
CA LEU A 167 -12.75 4.56 12.11
C LEU A 167 -13.18 3.09 12.15
N VAL A 168 -12.83 2.39 13.24
CA VAL A 168 -13.12 0.97 13.35
C VAL A 168 -14.62 0.75 13.53
N ARG A 169 -15.29 1.51 14.40
CA ARG A 169 -16.74 1.40 14.64
C ARG A 169 -17.59 1.77 13.42
N GLY A 170 -17.14 2.72 12.60
CA GLY A 170 -17.90 3.29 11.49
C GLY A 170 -18.02 2.39 10.26
N GLY A 171 -17.31 1.27 10.20
CA GLY A 171 -17.40 0.32 9.08
C GLY A 171 -18.23 -0.92 9.43
N ASP A 172 -18.90 -1.51 8.42
CA ASP A 172 -19.54 -2.83 8.55
C ASP A 172 -18.55 -3.93 9.03
N GLN A 173 -17.25 -3.71 8.78
CA GLN A 173 -16.14 -4.58 9.18
C GLN A 173 -15.71 -4.39 10.64
N GLY A 174 -16.20 -3.36 11.32
CA GLY A 174 -15.83 -3.00 12.70
C GLY A 174 -16.33 -3.94 13.79
N GLN A 175 -17.17 -4.91 13.42
CA GLN A 175 -17.71 -5.90 14.36
C GLN A 175 -16.67 -6.96 14.74
N GLN A 176 -15.64 -7.14 13.91
CA GLN A 176 -14.56 -8.09 14.16
C GLN A 176 -13.26 -7.34 14.46
N PRO A 177 -12.44 -7.87 15.38
CA PRO A 177 -11.12 -7.32 15.66
C PRO A 177 -10.22 -7.41 14.42
N PRO A 178 -9.35 -6.41 14.15
CA PRO A 178 -8.36 -6.51 13.10
C PRO A 178 -7.43 -7.70 13.32
N GLY A 179 -7.30 -8.58 12.33
CA GLY A 179 -6.37 -9.69 12.34
C GLY A 179 -4.91 -9.27 12.10
N LEU A 180 -4.68 -8.04 11.64
CA LEU A 180 -3.36 -7.45 11.48
C LEU A 180 -3.42 -5.95 11.82
N VAL A 181 -2.44 -5.48 12.60
CA VAL A 181 -2.24 -4.05 12.87
C VAL A 181 -0.84 -3.63 12.43
N LEU A 182 -0.80 -2.64 11.53
CA LEU A 182 0.42 -2.09 10.95
C LEU A 182 0.61 -0.65 11.39
N LEU A 183 1.84 -0.33 11.78
CA LEU A 183 2.25 1.01 12.17
C LEU A 183 2.96 1.68 10.98
N GLY A 184 2.78 2.99 10.85
CA GLY A 184 3.44 3.81 9.83
C GLY A 184 3.89 5.17 10.35
N GLY A 185 4.69 5.87 9.55
CA GLY A 185 5.11 7.25 9.80
C GLY A 185 6.29 7.37 10.77
N GLN A 186 6.91 8.56 10.80
CA GLN A 186 8.12 8.81 11.58
C GLN A 186 7.91 8.62 13.08
N ASN A 187 6.68 8.84 13.56
CA ASN A 187 6.29 8.71 14.95
C ASN A 187 5.45 7.44 15.21
N GLY A 188 5.43 6.49 14.26
CA GLY A 188 4.65 5.26 14.38
C GLY A 188 5.06 4.36 15.55
N THR A 189 6.29 4.50 16.06
CA THR A 189 6.82 3.78 17.23
C THR A 189 6.76 4.59 18.52
N HIS A 190 6.16 5.79 18.52
CA HIS A 190 6.04 6.61 19.72
C HIS A 190 5.28 5.85 20.82
N HIS A 191 5.87 5.75 22.02
CA HIS A 191 5.36 4.84 23.04
C HIS A 191 3.89 5.11 23.42
N VAL A 192 3.53 6.37 23.69
CA VAL A 192 2.14 6.75 24.02
C VAL A 192 1.19 6.50 22.84
N PHE A 193 1.67 6.64 21.60
CA PHE A 193 0.84 6.37 20.43
C PHE A 193 0.53 4.87 20.31
N VAL A 194 1.53 4.02 20.51
CA VAL A 194 1.34 2.57 20.49
C VAL A 194 0.38 2.12 21.61
N GLU A 195 0.50 2.66 22.82
CA GLU A 195 -0.48 2.39 23.88
C GLU A 195 -1.88 2.92 23.51
N THR A 196 -1.97 4.11 22.93
CA THR A 196 -3.24 4.70 22.47
C THR A 196 -3.94 3.80 21.44
N VAL A 197 -3.18 3.20 20.50
CA VAL A 197 -3.72 2.22 19.54
C VAL A 197 -4.23 0.97 20.26
N ARG A 198 -3.49 0.45 21.25
CA ARG A 198 -3.93 -0.70 22.06
C ARG A 198 -5.19 -0.39 22.84
N ASP A 199 -5.26 0.76 23.49
CA ASP A 199 -6.41 1.20 24.28
C ASP A 199 -7.64 1.44 23.41
N ALA A 200 -7.47 1.93 22.18
CA ALA A 200 -8.56 2.03 21.20
C ALA A 200 -9.13 0.66 20.84
N LEU A 201 -8.27 -0.33 20.59
CA LEU A 201 -8.69 -1.69 20.23
C LEU A 201 -9.32 -2.44 21.42
N ALA A 202 -8.76 -2.28 22.62
CA ALA A 202 -9.28 -2.89 23.84
C ALA A 202 -10.69 -2.35 24.21
N GLU A 203 -10.97 -1.08 23.91
CA GLU A 203 -12.31 -0.50 24.09
C GLU A 203 -13.35 -1.13 23.16
N LEU A 204 -12.97 -1.40 21.93
CA LEU A 204 -13.86 -1.93 20.91
C LEU A 204 -14.14 -3.42 21.09
N HIS A 205 -13.14 -4.17 21.58
CA HIS A 205 -13.22 -5.63 21.72
C HIS A 205 -12.83 -6.07 23.14
N PRO A 206 -13.63 -5.74 24.17
CA PRO A 206 -13.34 -6.10 25.55
C PRO A 206 -13.51 -7.61 25.76
N GLY A 207 -12.45 -8.29 26.25
CA GLY A 207 -12.52 -9.68 26.69
C GLY A 207 -12.10 -10.73 25.67
N GLU A 208 -11.86 -10.35 24.41
CA GLU A 208 -11.09 -11.20 23.51
C GLU A 208 -9.61 -11.04 23.89
N GLY A 209 -8.92 -12.13 24.24
CA GLY A 209 -7.49 -12.16 24.58
C GLY A 209 -6.54 -11.78 23.44
N LEU A 210 -7.03 -10.94 22.52
CA LEU A 210 -6.36 -10.36 21.39
C LEU A 210 -5.51 -9.21 21.92
N ALA A 211 -4.26 -9.51 22.23
CA ALA A 211 -3.25 -8.67 21.64
C ALA A 211 -3.28 -9.05 20.15
N PRO A 212 -4.00 -8.31 19.25
CA PRO A 212 -3.73 -8.50 17.83
C PRO A 212 -2.21 -8.38 17.70
N SER A 213 -1.61 -9.28 16.92
CA SER A 213 -0.17 -9.22 16.65
C SER A 213 0.09 -7.85 16.01
N LEU A 214 0.37 -6.85 16.84
CA LEU A 214 0.99 -5.63 16.41
C LEU A 214 2.25 -6.12 15.72
N SER A 215 2.54 -5.65 14.52
CA SER A 215 3.78 -6.00 13.80
C SER A 215 5.07 -5.61 14.54
N LEU A 216 4.99 -5.31 15.84
CA LEU A 216 6.07 -5.17 16.78
C LEU A 216 6.70 -6.51 17.21
N LYS A 217 6.01 -7.67 17.13
CA LYS A 217 6.51 -8.91 17.77
C LYS A 217 6.88 -10.09 16.86
N ASP A 218 6.34 -10.25 15.65
CA ASP A 218 6.46 -11.54 14.92
C ASP A 218 7.14 -11.48 13.54
N ALA A 219 7.85 -10.40 13.19
CA ALA A 219 8.62 -10.36 11.95
C ALA A 219 10.13 -10.45 12.23
N THR A 220 10.78 -11.46 11.65
CA THR A 220 12.23 -11.70 11.64
C THR A 220 13.07 -10.55 11.04
N ALA A 221 12.43 -9.47 10.60
CA ALA A 221 13.03 -8.15 10.43
C ALA A 221 11.97 -7.09 10.77
N VAL A 222 12.10 -6.44 11.94
CA VAL A 222 11.28 -5.28 12.30
C VAL A 222 11.47 -4.20 11.22
N VAL A 223 10.45 -3.98 10.40
CA VAL A 223 10.48 -2.91 9.40
C VAL A 223 10.21 -1.61 10.14
N ASP A 224 11.13 -0.66 10.03
CA ASP A 224 10.90 0.69 10.53
C ASP A 224 9.60 1.25 9.91
N PRO A 225 8.57 1.59 10.73
CA PRO A 225 7.29 2.13 10.26
C PRO A 225 7.43 3.35 9.34
N THR A 226 8.51 4.12 9.49
CA THR A 226 8.85 5.26 8.63
C THR A 226 9.01 4.83 7.17
N TYR A 227 9.65 3.67 6.96
CA TYR A 227 10.05 3.20 5.63
C TYR A 227 9.20 2.03 5.13
N ALA A 228 8.22 1.55 5.89
CA ALA A 228 7.41 0.39 5.53
C ALA A 228 6.75 0.53 4.15
N GLY A 229 6.13 1.69 3.87
CA GLY A 229 5.54 1.97 2.55
C GLY A 229 6.58 1.99 1.43
N ALA A 230 7.69 2.71 1.63
CA ALA A 230 8.77 2.80 0.63
C ALA A 230 9.38 1.42 0.33
N ARG A 231 9.58 0.58 1.36
CA ARG A 231 10.05 -0.79 1.22
C ARG A 231 9.08 -1.64 0.40
N GLY A 232 7.78 -1.54 0.65
CA GLY A 232 6.77 -2.24 -0.15
C GLY A 232 6.76 -1.79 -1.61
N MET A 233 6.89 -0.50 -1.86
CA MET A 233 7.00 0.03 -3.23
C MET A 233 8.29 -0.39 -3.93
N ALA A 234 9.40 -0.55 -3.20
CA ALA A 234 10.62 -1.10 -3.75
C ALA A 234 10.45 -2.58 -4.15
N VAL A 235 9.72 -3.37 -3.34
CA VAL A 235 9.34 -4.75 -3.70
C VAL A 235 8.50 -4.77 -4.97
N TYR A 236 7.51 -3.87 -5.09
CA TYR A 236 6.70 -3.73 -6.30
C TYR A 236 7.56 -3.38 -7.52
N ALA A 237 8.40 -2.36 -7.42
CA ALA A 237 9.27 -1.90 -8.50
C ALA A 237 10.21 -3.01 -8.98
N ARG A 238 10.82 -3.76 -8.05
CA ARG A 238 11.67 -4.91 -8.37
C ARG A 238 10.92 -5.97 -9.18
N ARG A 239 9.73 -6.36 -8.72
CA ARG A 239 8.89 -7.35 -9.43
C ARG A 239 8.56 -6.90 -10.85
N ARG A 240 8.24 -5.62 -11.04
CA ARG A 240 7.96 -5.04 -12.36
C ARG A 240 9.17 -5.05 -13.29
N GLN A 241 10.37 -4.85 -12.75
CA GLN A 241 11.61 -4.89 -13.53
C GLN A 241 12.01 -6.33 -13.92
N GLU A 242 11.85 -7.28 -12.99
CA GLU A 242 12.23 -8.68 -13.21
C GLU A 242 11.24 -9.45 -14.10
N VAL A 243 9.97 -9.00 -14.15
CA VAL A 243 8.88 -9.71 -14.85
C VAL A 243 8.05 -8.74 -15.69
N PRO A 244 8.50 -8.44 -16.92
CA PRO A 244 7.76 -7.54 -17.80
C PRO A 244 6.39 -8.14 -18.15
N GLY A 245 5.32 -7.38 -17.87
CA GLY A 245 3.92 -7.81 -18.04
C GLY A 245 3.53 -8.24 -19.46
N HIS A 246 4.34 -7.92 -20.46
CA HIS A 246 4.06 -8.14 -21.88
C HIS A 246 4.80 -9.31 -22.51
N CYS A 247 5.61 -10.05 -21.73
CA CYS A 247 6.49 -11.09 -22.27
C CYS A 247 5.95 -12.52 -22.13
N LYS A 248 4.77 -12.71 -21.53
CA LYS A 248 4.18 -14.04 -21.34
C LYS A 248 2.78 -14.11 -21.96
N GLU A 249 2.61 -15.04 -22.88
CA GLU A 249 1.32 -15.35 -23.49
C GLU A 249 0.37 -15.98 -22.46
N ARG A 250 -0.94 -15.80 -22.64
CA ARG A 250 -1.94 -16.42 -21.76
C ARG A 250 -1.91 -17.94 -21.91
N TRP A 251 -2.22 -18.67 -20.83
CA TRP A 251 -2.34 -20.14 -20.85
C TRP A 251 -3.27 -20.65 -21.97
N SER A 252 -4.34 -19.90 -22.29
CA SER A 252 -5.24 -20.18 -23.40
C SER A 252 -4.55 -20.26 -24.78
N CYS A 253 -3.39 -19.61 -24.94
CA CYS A 253 -2.59 -19.70 -26.17
C CYS A 253 -1.90 -21.06 -26.27
N GLU A 254 -1.40 -21.61 -25.15
CA GLU A 254 -0.86 -22.97 -25.14
C GLU A 254 -1.97 -24.00 -25.33
N GLU A 255 -3.14 -23.82 -24.69
CA GLU A 255 -4.29 -24.71 -24.94
C GLU A 255 -4.73 -24.72 -26.40
N LYS A 256 -4.72 -23.57 -27.07
CA LYS A 256 -4.99 -23.49 -28.51
C LYS A 256 -3.93 -24.23 -29.30
N ARG A 257 -2.65 -24.03 -28.99
CA ARG A 257 -1.56 -24.78 -29.64
C ARG A 257 -1.68 -26.28 -29.40
N ASP A 258 -2.10 -26.71 -28.22
CA ASP A 258 -2.31 -28.13 -27.92
C ASP A 258 -3.51 -28.69 -28.69
N LYS A 259 -4.60 -27.92 -28.83
CA LYS A 259 -5.73 -28.29 -29.70
C LYS A 259 -5.31 -28.39 -31.17
N GLU A 260 -4.51 -27.44 -31.66
CA GLU A 260 -3.95 -27.46 -33.02
C GLU A 260 -3.02 -28.67 -33.24
N ARG A 261 -2.11 -28.95 -32.28
CA ARG A 261 -1.23 -30.14 -32.29
C ARG A 261 -2.02 -31.45 -32.25
N SER A 262 -3.15 -31.46 -31.55
CA SER A 262 -4.06 -32.61 -31.44
C SER A 262 -4.99 -32.78 -32.64
N GLY A 263 -4.87 -31.93 -33.67
CA GLY A 263 -5.67 -32.00 -34.90
C GLY A 263 -7.09 -31.43 -34.78
N GLY A 264 -7.35 -30.59 -33.77
CA GLY A 264 -8.68 -30.12 -33.39
C GLY A 264 -9.21 -28.86 -34.10
N ASP A 265 -8.41 -28.15 -34.89
CA ASP A 265 -8.87 -26.95 -35.60
C ASP A 265 -8.57 -27.02 -37.10
N HIS A 266 -9.62 -27.22 -37.90
CA HIS A 266 -9.57 -27.32 -39.36
C HIS A 266 -9.73 -25.98 -40.09
N GLU A 267 -9.92 -24.86 -39.39
CA GLU A 267 -10.00 -23.54 -40.03
C GLU A 267 -8.66 -22.80 -39.94
N LYS A 268 -7.72 -23.22 -40.78
CA LYS A 268 -6.59 -22.34 -41.16
C LYS A 268 -7.14 -21.25 -42.08
N MET A 269 -7.37 -20.06 -41.52
CA MET A 269 -7.63 -18.87 -42.33
C MET A 269 -6.29 -18.43 -42.95
N GLU A 270 -6.08 -18.75 -44.23
CA GLU A 270 -4.97 -18.20 -45.00
C GLU A 270 -5.17 -16.67 -45.11
N LEU A 271 -4.27 -15.92 -44.50
CA LEU A 271 -4.18 -14.48 -44.70
C LEU A 271 -3.69 -14.23 -46.15
N ARG A 272 -4.58 -13.69 -46.99
CA ARG A 272 -4.25 -13.09 -48.28
C ARG A 272 -3.83 -11.64 -48.12
#